data_AF-A0A945RZM6-F1
#
_entry.id   AF-A0A945RZM6-F1
#
_cell.length_a   1.000
_cell.length_b   1.000
_cell.length_c   1.000
_cell.angle_alpha   90.00
_cell.angle_beta   90.00
_cell.angle_gamma   90.00
#
_symmetry.space_group_name_H-M   'P 1'
#
loop_
_entity.id
_entity.type
_entity.pdbx_description
1 polymer ?
#
loop_
_entity_poly.entity_id
_entity_poly.type
_entity_poly.pdbx_seq_one_letter_code
_entity_poly.pdbx_strand_id
1 'polypeptide(L)'
;MRRISGLDDLARIFFPDNRNHRRAFIAIWVETKYAERQFLPDMKGIESEYGLSRRTIENVRAKMKKLGLIKRISHFNPEFGYRAGWTFSGRFRQALGALAGTLKAGETVKNVRGLQERKDRDAILYV
;
A
#
# COMPACT_ATOMS: atom_id res chain seq x y z
N MET A 1 19.63 10.86 7.21
CA MET A 1 18.38 10.16 6.83
C MET A 1 18.54 9.64 5.41
N ARG A 2 18.54 8.32 5.20
CA ARG A 2 18.65 7.74 3.85
C ARG A 2 17.33 8.04 3.11
N ARG A 3 17.40 8.59 1.89
CA ARG A 3 16.19 8.83 1.08
C ARG A 3 15.49 7.49 0.82
N ILE A 4 14.19 7.43 1.06
CA ILE A 4 13.36 6.28 0.70
C ILE A 4 13.31 6.26 -0.83
N SER A 5 13.99 5.31 -1.45
CA SER A 5 14.05 5.23 -2.92
C SER A 5 13.75 3.84 -3.46
N GLY A 6 13.87 2.80 -2.62
CA GLY A 6 13.72 1.41 -3.03
C GLY A 6 12.42 0.75 -2.58
N LEU A 7 12.05 -0.32 -3.27
CA LEU A 7 10.98 -1.22 -2.84
C LEU A 7 11.33 -1.92 -1.51
N ASP A 8 12.61 -2.15 -1.24
CA ASP A 8 13.11 -2.70 0.02
C ASP A 8 12.92 -1.71 1.19
N ASP A 9 13.07 -0.41 0.94
CA ASP A 9 12.75 0.62 1.94
C ASP A 9 11.25 0.62 2.25
N LEU A 10 10.38 0.54 1.23
CA LEU A 10 8.94 0.40 1.44
C LEU A 10 8.59 -0.87 2.22
N ALA A 11 9.25 -1.99 1.91
CA ALA A 11 9.08 -3.23 2.64
C ALA A 11 9.44 -3.05 4.12
N ARG A 12 10.55 -2.37 4.43
CA ARG A 12 10.97 -2.06 5.81
C ARG A 12 10.01 -1.11 6.51
N ILE A 13 9.47 -0.10 5.83
CA ILE A 13 8.50 0.84 6.41
C ILE A 13 7.20 0.12 6.79
N PHE A 14 6.67 -0.71 5.87
CA PHE A 14 5.41 -1.40 6.14
C PHE A 14 5.58 -2.64 7.03
N PHE A 15 6.76 -3.25 7.06
CA PHE A 15 7.03 -4.48 7.82
C PHE A 15 8.40 -4.41 8.51
N PRO A 16 8.54 -3.60 9.58
CA PRO A 16 9.83 -3.29 10.21
C PRO A 16 10.52 -4.52 10.81
N ASP A 17 9.78 -5.41 11.48
CA ASP A 17 10.39 -6.46 12.31
C ASP A 17 10.34 -7.86 11.68
N ASN A 18 9.63 -8.05 10.57
CA ASN A 18 9.40 -9.39 10.01
C ASN A 18 10.00 -9.55 8.61
N ARG A 19 11.13 -10.26 8.52
CA ARG A 19 11.84 -10.53 7.26
C ARG A 19 11.00 -11.30 6.26
N ASN A 20 10.21 -12.28 6.71
CA ASN A 20 9.34 -13.05 5.82
C ASN A 20 8.20 -12.19 5.26
N HIS A 21 7.67 -11.27 6.06
CA HIS A 21 6.66 -10.33 5.58
C HIS A 21 7.25 -9.34 4.56
N ARG A 22 8.49 -8.86 4.78
CA ARG A 22 9.20 -8.03 3.79
C ARG A 22 9.41 -8.77 2.47
N ARG A 23 9.87 -10.02 2.54
CA ARG A 23 10.05 -10.88 1.35
C ARG A 23 8.72 -11.10 0.63
N ALA A 24 7.66 -11.43 1.36
CA ALA A 24 6.33 -11.63 0.78
C ALA A 24 5.76 -10.34 0.16
N PHE A 25 6.00 -9.18 0.77
CA PHE A 25 5.60 -7.89 0.21
C PHE A 25 6.28 -7.65 -1.14
N ILE A 26 7.60 -7.84 -1.20
CA ILE A 26 8.37 -7.70 -2.44
C ILE A 26 7.90 -8.70 -3.49
N ALA A 27 7.71 -9.97 -3.12
CA ALA A 27 7.25 -11.01 -4.05
C ALA A 27 5.87 -10.68 -4.63
N ILE A 28 4.88 -10.35 -3.79
CA ILE A 28 3.55 -9.93 -4.26
C ILE A 28 3.64 -8.70 -5.17
N TRP A 29 4.48 -7.73 -4.83
CA TRP A 29 4.67 -6.53 -5.63
C TRP A 29 5.24 -6.85 -7.02
N VAL A 30 6.31 -7.65 -7.08
CA VAL A 30 6.99 -8.04 -8.32
C VAL A 30 6.05 -8.86 -9.20
N GLU A 31 5.42 -9.89 -8.65
CA GLU A 31 4.49 -10.74 -9.40
C GLU A 31 3.32 -9.92 -9.95
N THR A 32 2.75 -9.00 -9.16
CA THR A 32 1.66 -8.14 -9.66
C THR A 32 2.15 -7.17 -10.72
N LYS A 33 3.38 -6.64 -10.61
CA LYS A 33 3.95 -5.67 -11.55
C LYS A 33 4.24 -6.27 -12.92
N TYR A 34 4.71 -7.51 -12.96
CA TYR A 34 5.11 -8.19 -14.19
C TYR A 34 4.07 -9.18 -14.71
N ALA A 35 3.00 -9.45 -13.96
CA ALA A 35 1.83 -10.16 -14.49
C ALA A 35 1.24 -9.43 -15.70
N GLU A 36 0.67 -10.22 -16.63
CA GLU A 36 -0.01 -9.69 -17.79
C GLU A 36 -1.11 -8.69 -17.38
N ARG A 37 -1.08 -7.49 -17.98
CA ARG A 37 -1.98 -6.37 -17.64
C ARG A 37 -2.00 -6.01 -16.14
N GLN A 38 -0.93 -6.32 -15.42
CA GLN A 38 -0.79 -6.12 -13.98
C GLN A 38 -1.92 -6.80 -13.18
N PHE A 39 -2.38 -7.95 -13.66
CA PHE A 39 -3.45 -8.74 -13.07
C PHE A 39 -2.89 -10.09 -12.63
N LEU A 40 -2.85 -10.30 -11.32
CA LEU A 40 -2.41 -11.55 -10.70
C LEU A 40 -3.65 -12.38 -10.31
N PRO A 41 -3.97 -13.49 -11.02
CA PRO A 41 -5.19 -14.28 -10.77
C PRO A 41 -5.21 -14.88 -9.37
N ASP A 42 -4.09 -15.44 -8.92
CA ASP A 42 -3.90 -15.97 -7.58
C ASP A 42 -2.45 -15.80 -7.11
N MET A 43 -2.22 -16.08 -5.83
CA MET A 43 -0.90 -15.95 -5.19
C MET A 43 -0.27 -17.31 -4.87
N LYS A 44 -0.79 -18.42 -5.41
CA LYS A 44 -0.31 -19.77 -5.09
C LYS A 44 1.11 -20.00 -5.62
N GLY A 45 1.42 -19.48 -6.81
CA GLY A 45 2.78 -19.55 -7.39
C GLY A 45 3.85 -18.93 -6.48
N ILE A 46 3.49 -17.89 -5.73
CA ILE A 46 4.39 -17.18 -4.82
C ILE A 46 4.86 -18.09 -3.66
N GLU A 47 4.00 -18.98 -3.18
CA GLU A 47 4.31 -19.86 -2.05
C GLU A 47 5.50 -20.77 -2.39
N SER A 48 5.39 -21.48 -3.52
CA SER A 48 6.39 -22.43 -4.00
C SER A 48 7.66 -21.75 -4.51
N GLU A 49 7.52 -20.65 -5.25
CA GLU A 49 8.65 -20.00 -5.90
C GLU A 49 9.58 -19.30 -4.90
N TYR A 50 9.01 -18.68 -3.87
CA TYR A 50 9.78 -17.89 -2.91
C TYR A 50 9.96 -18.58 -1.55
N GLY A 51 9.42 -19.79 -1.38
CA GLY A 51 9.48 -20.55 -0.12
C GLY A 51 8.80 -19.81 1.03
N LEU A 52 7.61 -19.27 0.77
CA LEU A 52 6.83 -18.46 1.72
C LEU A 52 5.57 -19.21 2.14
N SER A 53 5.25 -19.16 3.44
CA SER A 53 4.01 -19.78 3.90
C SER A 53 2.78 -19.03 3.38
N ARG A 54 1.71 -19.78 3.07
CA ARG A 54 0.41 -19.22 2.72
C ARG A 54 -0.08 -18.17 3.71
N ARG A 55 0.04 -18.45 5.02
CA ARG A 55 -0.35 -17.53 6.10
C ARG A 55 0.41 -16.19 6.01
N THR A 56 1.70 -16.23 5.70
CA THR A 56 2.51 -15.02 5.50
C THR A 56 1.99 -14.18 4.33
N ILE A 57 1.74 -14.82 3.19
CA ILE A 57 1.21 -14.14 1.99
C ILE A 57 -0.17 -13.54 2.26
N GLU A 58 -1.06 -14.28 2.91
CA GLU A 58 -2.41 -13.81 3.24
C GLU A 58 -2.38 -12.59 4.17
N ASN A 59 -1.54 -12.59 5.20
CA ASN A 59 -1.36 -11.47 6.12
C ASN A 59 -0.81 -10.23 5.42
N VAL A 60 0.23 -10.39 4.60
CA VAL A 60 0.85 -9.28 3.87
C VAL A 60 -0.13 -8.73 2.84
N ARG A 61 -0.80 -9.59 2.07
CA ARG A 61 -1.85 -9.20 1.12
C ARG A 61 -2.98 -8.43 1.79
N ALA A 62 -3.44 -8.88 2.96
CA ALA A 62 -4.49 -8.18 3.72
C ALA A 62 -4.02 -6.77 4.12
N LYS A 63 -2.78 -6.63 4.59
CA LYS A 63 -2.19 -5.32 4.89
C LYS A 63 -2.05 -4.44 3.65
N MET A 64 -1.55 -4.97 2.54
CA MET A 64 -1.42 -4.23 1.27
C MET A 64 -2.79 -3.75 0.76
N LYS A 65 -3.83 -4.58 0.87
CA LYS A 65 -5.22 -4.19 0.56
C LYS A 65 -5.69 -3.07 1.48
N LYS A 66 -5.48 -3.18 2.80
CA LYS A 66 -5.87 -2.16 3.78
C LYS A 66 -5.18 -0.81 3.53
N LEU A 67 -3.89 -0.83 3.16
CA LEU A 67 -3.14 0.37 2.77
C LEU A 67 -3.60 0.95 1.43
N GLY A 68 -4.38 0.20 0.64
CA GLY A 68 -4.81 0.63 -0.69
C GLY A 68 -3.72 0.54 -1.75
N LEU A 69 -2.71 -0.32 -1.53
CA LEU A 69 -1.64 -0.63 -2.49
C LEU A 69 -2.14 -1.59 -3.58
N ILE A 70 -2.97 -2.56 -3.19
CA ILE A 70 -3.62 -3.51 -4.11
C ILE A 70 -5.13 -3.52 -3.89
N LYS A 71 -5.87 -3.97 -4.90
CA LYS A 71 -7.31 -4.21 -4.83
C LYS A 71 -7.64 -5.60 -5.38
N ARG A 72 -8.73 -6.18 -4.85
CA ARG A 72 -9.33 -7.40 -5.40
C ARG A 72 -10.19 -7.02 -6.59
N ILE A 73 -10.03 -7.74 -7.69
CA ILE A 73 -10.94 -7.71 -8.83
C ILE A 73 -11.96 -8.85 -8.65
N SER A 74 -13.23 -8.52 -8.84
CA SER A 74 -14.33 -9.47 -8.83
C SER A 74 -14.43 -10.20 -10.18
N HIS A 75 -14.93 -11.44 -10.16
CA HIS A 75 -15.21 -12.21 -11.37
C HIS A 75 -16.32 -11.59 -12.25
N PHE A 76 -17.05 -10.60 -11.75
CA PHE A 76 -18.03 -9.86 -12.55
C PHE A 76 -17.42 -8.71 -13.37
N ASN A 77 -16.11 -8.45 -13.25
CA ASN A 77 -15.49 -7.35 -13.98
C ASN A 77 -15.10 -7.80 -15.42
N PRO A 78 -15.73 -7.25 -16.48
CA PRO A 78 -15.41 -7.60 -17.86
C PRO A 78 -14.00 -7.16 -18.28
N GLU A 79 -13.45 -6.11 -17.66
CA GLU A 79 -12.12 -5.56 -17.97
C GLU A 79 -11.02 -6.62 -17.87
N PHE A 80 -11.16 -7.57 -16.96
CA PHE A 80 -10.20 -8.65 -16.69
C PHE A 80 -10.69 -10.03 -17.14
N GLY A 81 -11.65 -10.06 -18.08
CA GLY A 81 -12.17 -11.28 -18.67
C GLY A 81 -12.99 -12.13 -17.70
N TYR A 82 -13.75 -11.49 -16.80
CA TYR A 82 -14.58 -12.17 -15.79
C TYR A 82 -13.80 -13.07 -14.83
N ARG A 83 -12.52 -12.74 -14.60
CA ARG A 83 -11.65 -13.46 -13.66
C ARG A 83 -11.52 -12.71 -12.36
N ALA A 84 -11.53 -13.44 -11.24
CA ALA A 84 -11.15 -12.88 -9.95
C ALA A 84 -9.62 -12.85 -9.81
N GLY A 85 -9.09 -11.79 -9.20
CA GLY A 85 -7.64 -11.66 -9.01
C GLY A 85 -7.27 -10.40 -8.26
N TRP A 86 -6.02 -9.99 -8.39
CA TRP A 86 -5.42 -8.87 -7.69
C TRP A 86 -4.70 -7.95 -8.67
N THR A 87 -4.81 -6.65 -8.43
CA THR A 87 -4.07 -5.63 -9.20
C THR A 87 -3.71 -4.47 -8.29
N PHE A 88 -2.88 -3.55 -8.77
CA PHE A 88 -2.54 -2.35 -8.03
C PHE A 88 -3.76 -1.43 -7.85
N SER A 89 -3.72 -0.68 -6.75
CA SER A 89 -4.72 0.32 -6.40
C SER A 89 -4.07 1.71 -6.38
N GLY A 90 -4.77 2.70 -6.93
CA GLY A 90 -4.34 4.10 -6.90
C GLY A 90 -4.59 4.78 -5.55
N ARG A 91 -5.32 4.15 -4.62
CA ARG A 91 -5.75 4.77 -3.35
C ARG A 91 -4.58 5.21 -2.48
N PHE A 92 -3.55 4.38 -2.35
CA PHE A 92 -2.38 4.75 -1.56
C PHE A 92 -1.62 5.94 -2.17
N ARG A 93 -1.46 5.96 -3.51
CA ARG A 93 -0.85 7.08 -4.22
C ARG A 93 -1.63 8.38 -4.00
N GLN A 94 -2.96 8.32 -4.03
CA GLN A 94 -3.82 9.48 -3.75
C GLN A 94 -3.66 9.95 -2.30
N ALA A 95 -3.62 9.03 -1.34
CA ALA A 95 -3.40 9.34 0.06
C ALA A 95 -2.03 10.00 0.31
N LEU A 96 -0.97 9.51 -0.33
CA LEU A 96 0.36 10.15 -0.28
C LEU A 96 0.34 11.55 -0.89
N GLY A 97 -0.37 11.75 -2.00
CA GLY A 97 -0.57 13.06 -2.61
C GLY A 97 -1.29 14.03 -1.68
N ALA A 98 -2.35 13.58 -1.01
CA ALA A 98 -3.08 14.37 -0.02
C ALA A 98 -2.18 14.73 1.18
N LEU A 99 -1.42 13.77 1.71
CA LEU A 99 -0.49 13.99 2.82
C LEU A 99 0.60 15.00 2.44
N ALA A 100 1.18 14.89 1.24
CA ALA A 100 2.13 15.85 0.72
C ALA A 100 1.51 17.26 0.63
N GLY A 101 0.24 17.36 0.25
CA GLY A 101 -0.53 18.61 0.30
C GLY A 101 -0.65 19.19 1.72
N THR A 102 -0.99 18.36 2.71
CA THR A 102 -1.06 18.78 4.13
C THR A 102 0.28 19.30 4.63
N LEU A 103 1.38 18.61 4.32
CA LEU A 103 2.72 19.03 4.73
C LEU A 103 3.10 20.38 4.12
N LYS A 104 2.86 20.58 2.82
CA LYS A 104 3.08 21.88 2.14
C LYS A 104 2.24 23.01 2.75
N ALA A 105 1.00 22.73 3.12
CA ALA A 105 0.15 23.72 3.78
C ALA A 105 0.72 24.12 5.15
N GLY A 106 1.27 23.18 5.91
CA GLY A 106 1.94 23.46 7.18
C GLY A 106 3.20 24.33 7.07
N GLU A 107 3.91 24.28 5.93
CA GLU A 107 5.08 25.15 5.66
C GLU A 107 4.69 26.62 5.46
N THR A 108 3.42 26.91 5.15
CA THR A 108 2.92 28.27 4.90
C THR A 108 1.87 28.67 5.93
N VAL A 109 2.33 29.14 7.10
CA VAL A 109 1.47 29.76 8.12
C VAL A 109 1.17 31.21 7.71
N LYS A 110 0.52 31.42 6.57
CA LYS A 110 0.01 32.75 6.19
C LYS A 110 -1.51 32.74 6.32
N ASN A 111 -2.00 33.45 7.34
CA ASN A 111 -3.42 33.61 7.71
C ASN A 111 -4.10 32.38 8.30
N VAL A 112 -3.63 31.88 9.45
CA VAL A 112 -4.40 30.90 10.23
C VAL A 112 -5.53 31.63 10.95
N ARG A 113 -6.76 31.47 10.45
CA ARG A 113 -7.97 31.81 11.21
C ARG A 113 -7.98 30.91 12.46
N GLY A 114 -8.23 31.46 13.65
CA GLY A 114 -8.12 30.72 14.94
C GLY A 114 -8.93 29.40 15.04
N LEU A 115 -9.93 29.20 14.17
CA LEU A 115 -10.65 27.92 14.04
C LEU A 115 -9.78 26.77 13.50
N GLN A 116 -8.85 27.06 12.58
CA GLN A 116 -7.96 26.04 12.01
C GLN A 116 -6.89 25.60 13.02
N GLU A 117 -6.34 26.54 13.79
CA GLU A 117 -5.39 26.24 14.86
C GLU A 117 -6.03 25.35 15.94
N ARG A 118 -7.24 25.68 16.41
CA ARG A 118 -7.96 24.85 17.39
C ARG A 118 -8.19 23.44 16.87
N LYS A 119 -8.65 23.32 15.62
CA LYS A 119 -8.84 22.01 14.97
C LYS A 119 -7.54 21.20 14.90
N ASP A 120 -6.42 21.82 14.55
CA ASP A 120 -5.13 21.13 14.44
C ASP A 120 -4.60 20.68 15.82
N ARG A 121 -4.82 21.49 16.87
CA ARG A 121 -4.49 21.12 18.26
C ARG A 121 -5.40 20.00 18.79
N ASP A 122 -6.69 20.09 18.52
CA ASP A 122 -7.69 19.10 18.95
C ASP A 122 -7.47 17.73 18.28
N ALA A 123 -6.73 17.66 17.16
CA ALA A 123 -6.36 16.42 16.51
C ALA A 123 -5.64 15.42 17.43
N ILE A 124 -4.93 15.91 18.46
CA ILE A 124 -4.25 15.08 19.48
C ILE A 124 -5.25 14.20 20.26
N LEU A 125 -6.51 14.64 20.39
CA LEU A 125 -7.54 13.89 21.12
C LEU A 125 -8.07 12.67 20.36
N TYR A 126 -7.68 12.51 19.09
CA TYR A 126 -8.19 11.47 18.19
C TYR A 126 -7.13 10.43 17.77
N VAL A 127 -5.93 10.48 18.37
CA VAL A 127 -4.83 9.52 18.17
C VAL A 127 -4.51 8.78 19.47
#